data_AF-A0A962PF98-F1
#
_entry.id   AF-A0A962PF98-F1
#
_cell.length_a   1.000
_cell.length_b   1.000
_cell.length_c   1.000
_cell.angle_alpha   90.00
_cell.angle_beta   90.00
_cell.angle_gamma   90.00
#
_symmetry.space_group_name_H-M   'P 1'
#
loop_
_entity.id
_entity.type
_entity.pdbx_description
1 polymer ?
#
loop_
_entity_poly.entity_id
_entity_poly.type
_entity_poly.pdbx_seq_one_letter_code
_entity_poly.pdbx_strand_id
1 'polypeptide(L)'
;MNRDNLPWRPLAAAALDWDSPADTRSGDFEDIDAFRDNGPEEARHVFLRGSDLPARWRAHAGAHFCVAETGFGTGLNFLQTWQAWRNS
;
A
#
# COMPACT_ATOMS: atom_id res chain seq x y z
N MET A 1 -11.75 11.80 -22.79
CA MET A 1 -12.81 10.77 -22.80
C MET A 1 -12.20 9.45 -22.37
N ASN A 2 -12.96 8.59 -21.70
CA ASN A 2 -12.51 7.26 -21.28
C ASN A 2 -12.42 6.30 -22.50
N ARG A 3 -12.05 5.03 -22.27
CA ARG A 3 -11.96 4.01 -23.32
C ARG A 3 -13.25 3.82 -24.13
N ASP A 4 -14.39 4.20 -23.56
CA ASP A 4 -15.73 4.08 -24.15
C ASP A 4 -16.23 5.40 -24.75
N ASN A 5 -15.35 6.38 -24.96
CA ASN A 5 -15.68 7.69 -25.49
C ASN A 5 -16.71 8.47 -24.66
N LEU A 6 -16.75 8.22 -23.34
CA LEU A 6 -17.55 8.98 -22.37
C LEU A 6 -16.68 10.02 -21.65
N PRO A 7 -17.26 11.10 -21.13
CA PRO A 7 -16.54 12.00 -20.24
C PRO A 7 -16.04 11.23 -19.01
N TRP A 8 -14.79 11.51 -18.61
CA TRP A 8 -14.25 10.97 -17.38
C TRP A 8 -15.12 11.42 -16.20
N ARG A 9 -15.41 10.48 -15.31
CA ARG A 9 -16.07 10.77 -14.04
C ARG A 9 -15.05 10.58 -12.91
N PRO A 10 -15.20 11.30 -11.78
CA PRO A 10 -14.44 11.00 -10.58
C PRO A 10 -14.59 9.52 -10.20
N LEU A 11 -13.51 8.92 -9.72
CA LEU A 11 -13.58 7.59 -9.13
C LEU A 11 -14.44 7.67 -7.86
N ALA A 12 -15.32 6.69 -7.66
CA ALA A 12 -16.02 6.55 -6.39
C ALA A 12 -15.01 6.18 -5.28
N ALA A 13 -15.25 6.67 -4.06
CA ALA A 13 -14.48 6.23 -2.90
C ALA A 13 -14.80 4.75 -2.61
N ALA A 14 -13.83 4.02 -2.06
CA ALA A 14 -14.04 2.65 -1.63
C ALA A 14 -15.13 2.59 -0.55
N ALA A 15 -16.07 1.66 -0.70
CA ALA A 15 -17.06 1.36 0.33
C ALA A 15 -16.43 0.43 1.37
N LEU A 16 -16.33 0.90 2.61
CA LEU A 16 -15.72 0.18 3.73
C LEU A 16 -16.80 -0.18 4.74
N ASP A 17 -16.86 -1.45 5.13
CA ASP A 17 -17.64 -1.94 6.25
C ASP A 17 -16.75 -2.06 7.49
N TRP A 18 -17.03 -1.22 8.50
CA TRP A 18 -16.22 -1.13 9.71
C TRP A 18 -16.74 -1.98 10.88
N ASP A 19 -17.93 -2.58 10.75
CA ASP A 19 -18.60 -3.28 11.87
C ASP A 19 -17.99 -4.67 12.12
N SER A 20 -17.20 -5.20 11.19
CA SER A 20 -16.35 -6.39 11.39
C SER A 20 -14.88 -6.06 11.07
N PRO A 21 -14.08 -5.59 12.03
CA PRO A 21 -12.70 -5.15 11.77
C PRO A 21 -11.78 -6.25 11.20
N ALA A 22 -12.05 -7.52 11.51
CA ALA A 22 -11.32 -8.66 10.95
C ALA A 22 -11.74 -9.02 9.51
N ASP A 23 -12.86 -8.45 9.04
CA ASP A 23 -13.49 -8.63 7.73
C ASP A 23 -13.83 -7.26 7.12
N THR A 24 -13.00 -6.23 7.36
CA THR A 24 -13.05 -5.02 6.53
C THR A 24 -12.72 -5.50 5.12
N ARG A 25 -13.77 -5.57 4.30
CA ARG A 25 -13.72 -6.01 2.92
C ARG A 25 -14.08 -4.79 2.10
N SER A 26 -13.25 -4.44 1.14
CA SER A 26 -13.73 -3.61 0.04
C SER A 26 -14.87 -4.36 -0.63
N GLY A 27 -16.09 -3.83 -0.62
CA GLY A 27 -17.25 -4.52 -1.21
C GLY A 27 -17.07 -4.88 -2.70
N ASP A 28 -16.12 -4.23 -3.39
CA ASP A 28 -15.84 -4.40 -4.81
C ASP A 28 -14.69 -5.40 -5.11
N PHE A 29 -13.84 -5.67 -4.11
CA PHE A 29 -12.67 -6.55 -4.27
C PHE A 29 -12.55 -7.36 -2.98
N GLU A 30 -12.73 -8.68 -3.05
CA GLU A 30 -12.64 -9.63 -1.93
C GLU A 30 -11.25 -9.71 -1.24
N ASP A 31 -10.44 -8.65 -1.33
CA ASP A 31 -9.22 -8.51 -0.57
C ASP A 31 -9.56 -8.28 0.90
N ILE A 32 -9.01 -9.16 1.73
CA ILE A 32 -9.03 -9.03 3.18
C ILE A 32 -8.10 -7.85 3.50
N ASP A 33 -8.66 -6.74 3.99
CA ASP A 33 -7.85 -5.61 4.38
C ASP A 33 -6.85 -6.04 5.46
N ALA A 34 -5.65 -5.46 5.43
CA ALA A 34 -4.52 -5.77 6.30
C ALA A 34 -4.73 -5.43 7.80
N PHE A 35 -5.98 -5.37 8.28
CA PHE A 35 -6.39 -5.15 9.67
C PHE A 35 -6.24 -6.37 10.58
N ARG A 36 -5.54 -7.42 10.13
CA ARG A 36 -5.05 -8.45 11.03
C ARG A 36 -4.00 -7.85 11.95
N ASP A 37 -3.95 -8.28 13.21
CA ASP A 37 -2.96 -7.82 14.23
C ASP A 37 -1.49 -7.90 13.74
N ASN A 38 -1.21 -8.69 12.69
CA ASN A 38 0.11 -8.89 12.12
C ASN A 38 0.41 -8.02 10.88
N GLY A 39 -0.52 -7.18 10.41
CA GLY A 39 -0.36 -6.40 9.18
C GLY A 39 0.95 -5.59 9.08
N PRO A 40 1.36 -4.84 10.12
CA PRO A 40 2.62 -4.10 10.10
C PRO A 40 3.86 -4.99 9.96
N GLU A 41 3.89 -6.16 10.61
CA GLU A 41 5.00 -7.11 10.52
C GLU A 41 5.03 -7.81 9.15
N GLU A 42 3.85 -8.14 8.61
CA GLU A 42 3.73 -8.70 7.26
C GLU A 42 4.20 -7.70 6.20
N ALA A 43 3.80 -6.43 6.27
CA ALA A 43 4.28 -5.37 5.39
C ALA A 43 5.81 -5.19 5.50
N ARG A 44 6.38 -5.25 6.71
CA ARG A 44 7.84 -5.23 6.92
C ARG A 44 8.53 -6.43 6.29
N HIS A 45 7.94 -7.62 6.41
CA HIS A 45 8.53 -8.85 5.92
C HIS A 45 8.41 -8.98 4.39
N VAL A 46 7.21 -8.82 3.84
CA VAL A 46 6.92 -9.08 2.42
C VAL A 46 7.37 -7.90 1.56
N PHE A 47 6.99 -6.68 1.92
CA PHE A 47 7.26 -5.53 1.07
C PHE A 47 8.68 -4.98 1.27
N LEU A 48 9.01 -4.58 2.51
CA LEU A 48 10.27 -3.93 2.84
C LEU A 48 11.48 -4.86 2.70
N ARG A 49 11.45 -6.04 3.35
CA ARG A 49 12.54 -7.03 3.22
C ARG A 49 12.50 -7.74 1.88
N GLY A 50 11.32 -8.08 1.35
CA GLY A 50 11.21 -8.72 0.03
C GLY A 50 11.74 -7.85 -1.12
N SER A 51 11.67 -6.52 -1.00
CA SER A 51 12.26 -5.58 -1.98
C SER A 51 13.68 -5.12 -1.63
N ASP A 52 14.25 -5.66 -0.55
CA ASP A 52 15.56 -5.33 0.02
C ASP A 52 15.81 -3.82 0.18
N LEU A 53 14.76 -3.09 0.55
CA LEU A 53 14.79 -1.63 0.53
C LEU A 53 15.88 -1.06 1.44
N PRO A 54 16.03 -1.49 2.71
CA PRO A 54 17.05 -0.90 3.60
C PRO A 54 18.49 -1.06 3.09
N ALA A 55 18.84 -2.19 2.48
CA ALA A 55 20.16 -2.37 1.92
C ALA A 55 20.36 -1.53 0.66
N ARG A 56 19.36 -1.50 -0.22
CA ARG A 56 19.38 -0.69 -1.45
C ARG A 56 19.48 0.80 -1.15
N TRP A 57 18.80 1.30 -0.12
CA TRP A 57 18.89 2.68 0.34
C TRP A 57 20.31 3.06 0.73
N ARG A 58 20.98 2.23 1.54
CA ARG A 58 22.38 2.47 1.96
C ARG A 58 23.37 2.43 0.79
N ALA A 59 23.11 1.59 -0.20
CA ALA A 59 23.96 1.47 -1.40
C ALA A 59 23.65 2.52 -2.48
N HIS A 60 22.55 3.27 -2.36
CA HIS A 60 22.09 4.19 -3.39
C HIS A 60 22.84 5.52 -3.31
N ALA A 61 23.56 5.87 -4.38
CA ALA A 61 24.33 7.12 -4.45
C ALA A 61 23.53 8.34 -4.98
N GLY A 62 22.28 8.13 -5.41
CA GLY A 62 21.44 9.17 -6.00
C GLY A 62 20.69 10.01 -4.95
N ALA A 63 20.31 11.23 -5.32
CA ALA A 63 19.54 12.14 -4.45
C ALA A 63 18.09 11.70 -4.22
N HIS A 64 17.56 10.80 -5.06
CA HIS A 64 16.19 10.32 -5.01
C HIS A 64 16.11 8.80 -5.14
N PHE A 65 15.26 8.17 -4.33
CA PHE A 65 14.91 6.76 -4.41
C PHE A 65 13.41 6.65 -4.67
N CYS A 66 13.00 5.86 -5.66
CA CYS A 66 11.59 5.74 -6.07
C CYS A 66 11.09 4.31 -5.83
N VAL A 67 9.90 4.20 -5.23
CA VAL A 67 9.16 2.95 -5.04
C VAL A 67 7.78 3.13 -5.71
N ALA A 68 7.38 2.18 -6.53
CA ALA A 68 6.06 2.15 -7.16
C ALA A 68 5.24 1.01 -6.55
N GLU A 69 3.99 1.30 -6.20
CA GLU A 69 3.05 0.35 -5.60
C GLU A 69 1.80 0.24 -6.49
N THR A 70 1.38 -0.99 -6.78
CA THR A 70 0.16 -1.27 -7.54
C THR A 70 -1.00 -1.50 -6.58
N GLY A 71 -1.71 -0.40 -6.27
CA GLY A 71 -2.83 -0.41 -5.32
C GLY A 71 -2.41 0.12 -3.96
N PHE A 72 -2.89 1.32 -3.61
CA PHE A 72 -2.52 1.98 -2.36
C PHE A 72 -3.25 1.40 -1.14
N GLY A 73 -4.49 0.94 -1.32
CA GLY A 73 -5.32 0.38 -0.25
C GLY A 73 -5.39 1.30 0.97
N THR A 74 -5.10 0.75 2.15
CA THR A 74 -5.02 1.48 3.42
C THR A 74 -3.74 2.30 3.59
N GLY A 75 -2.78 2.21 2.64
CA GLY A 75 -1.49 2.89 2.71
C GLY A 75 -0.49 2.26 3.67
N LEU A 76 -0.73 1.05 4.17
CA LEU A 76 0.12 0.39 5.17
C LEU A 76 1.56 0.20 4.70
N ASN A 77 1.77 -0.31 3.49
CA ASN A 77 3.12 -0.49 2.94
C ASN A 77 3.85 0.85 2.80
N PHE A 78 3.16 1.88 2.34
CA PHE A 78 3.71 3.24 2.27
C PHE A 78 4.16 3.73 3.65
N LEU A 79 3.30 3.64 4.67
CA LEU A 79 3.61 4.11 6.02
C LEU A 79 4.76 3.32 6.67
N GLN A 80 4.78 1.99 6.51
CA GLN A 80 5.89 1.16 6.99
C GLN A 80 7.19 1.49 6.27
N THR A 81 7.13 1.68 4.95
CA THR A 81 8.29 2.08 4.14
C THR A 81 8.83 3.43 4.57
N TRP A 82 7.95 4.41 4.79
CA TRP A 82 8.32 5.74 5.26
C TRP A 82 8.93 5.71 6.67
N GLN A 83 8.33 4.95 7.59
CA GLN A 83 8.88 4.76 8.93
C GLN A 83 10.28 4.16 8.89
N ALA A 84 10.48 3.10 8.11
CA ALA A 84 11.78 2.46 7.94
C ALA A 84 12.81 3.44 7.35
N TRP A 85 12.45 4.18 6.30
CA TRP A 85 13.32 5.19 5.69
C TRP A 85 13.76 6.27 6.68
N ARG A 86 12.86 6.77 7.53
CA ARG A 86 13.19 7.77 8.55
C ARG A 86 14.13 7.27 9.64
N ASN A 87 14.19 5.95 9.83
CA ASN A 87 15.02 5.28 10.83
C ASN A 87 16.30 4.67 10.21
N SER A 88 16.56 4.89 8.91
CA SER A 88 17.68 4.31 8.15
C SER A 88 18.95 5.15 8.17
#